data_AF-A0A1Q7B4R1-F1
#
_entry.id   AF-A0A1Q7B4R1-F1
#
_cell.length_a   1.000
_cell.length_b   1.000
_cell.length_c   1.000
_cell.angle_alpha   90.00
_cell.angle_beta   90.00
_cell.angle_gamma   90.00
#
_symmetry.space_group_name_H-M   'P 1'
#
loop_
_entity.id
_entity.type
_entity.pdbx_description
1 polymer ?
#
loop_
_entity_poly.entity_id
_entity_poly.type
_entity_poly.pdbx_seq_one_letter_code
_entity_poly.pdbx_strand_id
1 'polypeptide(L)' 'MGYLARTFKTPVDRIRPHAKFARLGMDSAASVFFLMELEEWLGVELPTEIVFAYPTPAELARHVAERHMSESSAKGPVG' A
#
# COMPACT_ATOMS: atom_id res chain seq x y z
N MET A 1 15.78 -9.16 -1.88
CA MET A 1 16.39 -8.91 -0.55
C MET A 1 16.31 -7.41 -0.25
N GLY A 2 15.25 -7.04 0.48
CA GLY A 2 14.55 -5.75 0.42
C GLY A 2 15.33 -4.52 0.91
N TYR A 3 15.38 -3.51 0.05
CA TYR A 3 15.93 -2.17 0.31
C TYR A 3 15.05 -1.36 1.28
N LEU A 4 13.76 -1.71 1.38
CA LEU A 4 12.76 -0.97 2.16
C LEU A 4 12.95 -1.04 3.68
N ALA A 5 13.57 -2.12 4.17
CA ALA A 5 13.97 -2.24 5.57
C ALA A 5 15.07 -1.24 5.98
N ARG A 6 15.89 -0.75 5.03
CA ARG A 6 16.95 0.24 5.32
C ARG A 6 16.44 1.68 5.29
N THR A 7 15.48 1.98 4.42
CA THR A 7 15.12 3.37 4.13
C THR A 7 14.21 3.98 5.18
N PHE A 8 13.29 3.21 5.78
CA PHE A 8 12.23 3.86 6.56
C PHE A 8 12.49 4.09 8.04
N LYS A 9 13.35 3.32 8.74
CA LYS A 9 13.65 3.47 10.19
C LYS A 9 12.44 3.85 11.08
N THR A 10 11.22 3.54 10.64
CA THR A 10 9.98 3.99 11.26
C THR A 10 9.22 2.73 11.60
N PRO A 11 9.20 2.34 12.88
CA PRO A 11 8.44 1.17 13.28
C PRO A 11 6.97 1.38 12.89
N VAL A 12 6.33 0.34 12.36
CA VAL A 12 4.89 0.30 12.00
C VAL A 12 4.00 0.84 13.12
N ASP A 13 4.42 0.67 14.37
CA ASP A 13 3.77 1.17 15.58
C ASP A 13 3.65 2.72 15.66
N ARG A 14 4.48 3.44 14.90
CA ARG A 14 4.42 4.92 14.81
C ARG A 14 3.61 5.44 13.63
N ILE A 15 3.15 4.57 12.73
CA ILE A 15 2.33 4.96 11.59
C ILE A 15 0.91 5.23 12.10
N ARG A 16 0.55 6.50 12.21
CA ARG A 16 -0.81 6.90 12.57
C ARG A 16 -1.74 6.60 11.37
N PRO A 17 -2.81 5.81 11.54
CA PRO A 17 -3.64 5.36 10.41
C PRO A 17 -4.37 6.50 9.68
N HIS A 18 -4.56 7.64 10.37
CA HIS A 18 -5.18 8.85 9.82
C HIS A 18 -4.16 9.96 9.50
N ALA A 19 -2.86 9.70 9.66
CA ALA A 19 -1.85 10.67 9.24
C ALA A 19 -1.64 10.57 7.73
N LYS A 20 -1.51 11.73 7.09
CA LYS A 20 -1.18 11.79 5.67
C LYS A 20 0.22 11.22 5.44
N PHE A 21 0.38 10.44 4.37
CA PHE A 21 1.67 9.89 3.93
C PHE A 21 2.76 10.98 3.81
N ALA A 22 2.43 12.14 3.25
CA ALA A 22 3.35 13.28 3.18
C ALA A 22 3.85 13.75 4.56
N ARG A 23 3.03 13.64 5.62
CA ARG A 23 3.41 14.01 6.99
C ARG A 23 4.29 12.96 7.66
N LEU A 24 4.24 11.73 7.17
CA LEU A 24 5.11 10.63 7.59
C LEU A 24 6.45 10.63 6.84
N GLY A 25 6.67 11.60 5.94
CA GLY A 25 7.88 11.69 5.12
C GLY A 25 7.84 10.80 3.88
N MET A 26 6.67 10.35 3.44
CA MET A 26 6.53 9.61 2.19
C MET A 26 6.69 10.56 1.00
N ASP A 27 7.72 10.32 0.21
CA ASP A 27 8.00 10.98 -1.07
C ASP A 27 7.55 10.11 -2.28
N SER A 28 7.79 10.60 -3.49
CA SER A 28 7.34 9.93 -4.72
C SER A 28 7.98 8.55 -4.91
N ALA A 29 9.28 8.41 -4.64
CA ALA A 29 9.97 7.13 -4.78
C ALA A 29 9.49 6.14 -3.71
N ALA A 30 9.42 6.61 -2.46
CA ALA A 30 8.82 5.90 -1.33
C ALA A 30 7.42 5.34 -1.63
N SER A 31 6.57 6.14 -2.27
CA SER A 31 5.21 5.75 -2.65
C SER A 31 5.22 4.59 -3.64
N VAL A 32 6.06 4.65 -4.67
CA VAL A 32 6.18 3.58 -5.68
C VAL A 32 6.67 2.27 -5.04
N PHE A 33 7.66 2.33 -4.16
CA PHE A 33 8.13 1.12 -3.48
C PHE A 33 7.09 0.50 -2.55
N PHE A 34 6.36 1.34 -1.81
CA PHE A 34 5.29 0.86 -0.94
C PHE A 34 4.17 0.18 -1.73
N LEU A 35 3.82 0.73 -2.88
CA LEU A 35 2.85 0.12 -3.78
C LEU A 35 3.36 -1.20 -4.35
N MET A 36 4.60 -1.26 -4.84
CA MET A 36 5.18 -2.53 -5.31
C MET A 36 5.14 -3.63 -4.24
N GLU A 37 5.46 -3.31 -2.98
CA GLU A 37 5.33 -4.30 -1.90
C GLU A 37 3.88 -4.73 -1.68
N LEU A 38 2.91 -3.79 -1.70
CA LEU A 38 1.49 -4.14 -1.59
C LEU A 38 1.02 -5.00 -2.76
N GLU A 39 1.42 -4.67 -3.98
CA GLU A 39 1.13 -5.42 -5.21
C GLU A 39 1.67 -6.85 -5.11
N GLU A 40 2.93 -7.03 -4.67
CA GLU A 40 3.52 -8.35 -4.46
C GLU A 40 2.81 -9.14 -3.36
N TRP A 41 2.42 -8.49 -2.26
CA TRP A 41 1.80 -9.16 -1.11
C TRP A 41 0.36 -9.59 -1.37
N LEU A 42 -0.38 -8.78 -2.14
CA LEU A 42 -1.80 -8.98 -2.40
C LEU A 42 -2.07 -9.57 -3.77
N GLY A 43 -1.07 -9.58 -4.66
CA GLY A 43 -1.19 -10.07 -6.04
C GLY A 43 -2.11 -9.22 -6.92
N VAL A 44 -2.16 -7.91 -6.68
CA VAL A 44 -3.00 -6.93 -7.40
C VAL A 44 -2.12 -5.86 -8.04
N GLU A 45 -2.63 -5.16 -9.07
CA GLU A 45 -1.96 -3.97 -9.62
C GLU A 45 -2.58 -2.69 -9.03
N LEU A 46 -1.72 -1.82 -8.51
CA LEU A 46 -2.08 -0.59 -7.81
C LEU A 46 -1.47 0.63 -8.53
N PRO A 47 -2.29 1.51 -9.12
CA PRO A 47 -1.77 2.70 -9.77
C PRO A 47 -1.11 3.64 -8.75
N THR A 48 -0.02 4.29 -9.15
CA THR A 48 0.74 5.18 -8.25
C THR A 48 -0.05 6.40 -7.77
N GLU A 49 -1.10 6.77 -8.50
CA GLU A 49 -2.06 7.82 -8.15
C GLU A 49 -2.88 7.50 -6.89
N ILE A 50 -2.99 6.24 -6.46
CA ILE A 50 -3.80 5.89 -5.28
C ILE A 50 -3.25 6.46 -3.99
N VAL A 51 -1.94 6.71 -3.88
CA VAL A 51 -1.34 7.36 -2.70
C VAL A 51 -1.75 8.83 -2.61
N PHE A 52 -2.05 9.46 -3.75
CA PHE A 52 -2.60 10.81 -3.80
C PHE A 52 -4.12 10.82 -3.59
N ALA A 53 -4.83 9.83 -4.14
CA ALA A 53 -6.27 9.68 -3.98
C ALA A 53 -6.67 9.27 -2.55
N TYR A 54 -5.87 8.41 -1.92
CA TYR A 54 -6.05 7.90 -0.56
C TYR A 54 -4.81 8.26 0.27
N PRO A 55 -4.71 9.51 0.73
CA PRO A 55 -3.49 10.05 1.33
C PRO A 55 -3.20 9.49 2.73
N THR A 56 -4.04 8.60 3.27
CA THR A 56 -3.85 7.99 4.59
C THR A 56 -3.79 6.46 4.53
N PRO A 57 -3.04 5.81 5.43
CA PRO A 57 -2.99 4.35 5.52
C PRO A 57 -4.37 3.70 5.68
N ALA A 58 -5.28 4.30 6.46
CA ALA A 58 -6.62 3.76 6.67
C ALA A 58 -7.46 3.77 5.39
N GLU A 59 -7.42 4.87 4.64
CA GLU A 59 -8.15 4.99 3.38
C GLU A 59 -7.61 4.03 2.33
N LEU A 60 -6.28 3.93 2.22
CA LEU A 60 -5.63 3.00 1.30
C LEU A 60 -5.96 1.55 1.65
N ALA A 61 -5.84 1.17 2.92
CA ALA A 61 -6.15 -0.18 3.38
C ALA A 61 -7.61 -0.56 3.09
N ARG A 62 -8.54 0.37 3.28
CA ARG A 62 -9.95 0.15 2.92
C ARG A 62 -10.12 -0.08 1.42
N HIS A 63 -9.53 0.79 0.60
CA HIS A 63 -9.63 0.66 -0.86
C HIS A 63 -9.06 -0.67 -1.36
N VAL A 64 -7.90 -1.05 -0.83
CA VAL A 64 -7.23 -2.31 -1.15
C VAL A 64 -8.06 -3.51 -0.71
N ALA A 65 -8.67 -3.47 0.48
CA ALA A 65 -9.56 -4.53 0.95
C ALA A 65 -10.82 -4.68 0.06
N GLU A 66 -11.41 -3.57 -0.38
CA GLU A 66 -12.55 -3.55 -1.30
C GLU A 66 -12.19 -4.11 -2.69
N ARG A 67 -11.00 -3.76 -3.21
CA ARG A 67 -10.45 -4.32 -4.47
C ARG A 67 -10.22 -5.82 -4.35
N HIS A 68 -9.57 -6.26 -3.27
CA HIS A 68 -9.30 -7.68 -3.05
C HIS A 68 -10.58 -8.50 -2.87
N MET A 69 -11.62 -7.98 -2.21
CA MET A 69 -12.94 -8.65 -2.17
C MET A 69 -13.58 -8.76 -3.56
N SER A 70 -13.41 -7.77 -4.42
CA SER A 70 -13.93 -7.81 -5.80
C SER A 70 -13.15 -8.80 -6.67
N GLU A 71 -11.82 -8.83 -6.57
CA GLU A 71 -10.97 -9.74 -7.36
C GLU A 71 -10.98 -11.18 -6.84
N SER A 72 -11.13 -11.39 -5.53
CA SER A 72 -11.28 -12.74 -4.95
C SER A 72 -12.58 -13.42 -5.37
N SER A 73 -13.60 -12.67 -5.79
CA SER A 73 -14.81 -13.24 -6.40
C SER A 73 -14.62 -13.57 -7.89
N ALA A 74 -13.57 -13.03 -8.53
CA ALA A 74 -13.27 -13.23 -9.95
C ALA A 74 -12.18 -14.29 -10.20
N LYS A 75 -11.34 -14.59 -9.20
CA LYS A 75 -10.27 -15.59 -9.29
C LYS A 75 -10.76 -16.94 -8.74
N GLY A 76 -11.59 -17.63 -9.53
CA GLY A 76 -11.93 -19.03 -9.32
C GLY A 76 -10.67 -19.92 -9.28
N PRO A 77 -10.74 -21.11 -8.67
CA PRO A 77 -9.56 -21.92 -8.38
C PRO A 77 -8.86 -22.31 -9.68
N VAL A 78 -7.60 -21.87 -9.84
CA VAL A 78 -6.69 -22.49 -10.80
C VAL A 78 -6.27 -23.82 -10.19
N GLY A 79 -6.70 -24.91 -10.85
CA GLY A 79 -6.54 -26.29 -10.39
C GLY A 79 -5.12 -26.84 -10.50
#